data_AF-A0A1Q5SUT0-F1
#
_entry.id   AF-A0A1Q5SUT0-F1
#
_cell.length_a   1.000
_cell.length_b   1.000
_cell.length_c   1.000
_cell.angle_alpha   90.00
_cell.angle_beta   90.00
_cell.angle_gamma   90.00
#
_symmetry.space_group_name_H-M   'P 1'
#
loop_
_entity.id
_entity.type
_entity.pdbx_description
1 polymer ?
#
loop_
_entity_poly.entity_id
_entity_poly.type
_entity_poly.pdbx_seq_one_letter_code
_entity_poly.pdbx_strand_id
1 'polypeptide(L)'
;MAATIQNWRTDFMQAHPRLFEVMDDEPERTPGYPHCGIGWRDILERLCTRIEHALADGDRFAFVCVEQKFGTLRLSWAGTLWDESNARVAQAIALAEARSACTCEKCGEEGRLYRHDGVWMTRCPADAKGGSVRIEAGLESFHVIRVTELRDMRVFFCRRYDRAVDAFVDIPPDGLEG
;
A
#
# COMPACT_ATOMS: atom_id res chain seq x y z
N MET A 1 -4.42 -35.76 12.18
CA MET A 1 -3.89 -34.89 11.13
C MET A 1 -4.51 -33.52 11.33
N ALA A 2 -3.81 -32.62 12.03
CA ALA A 2 -4.30 -31.26 12.23
C ALA A 2 -4.34 -30.58 10.87
N ALA A 3 -5.52 -30.13 10.45
CA ALA A 3 -5.66 -29.30 9.26
C ALA A 3 -4.79 -28.06 9.49
N THR A 4 -3.68 -27.97 8.77
CA THR A 4 -2.81 -26.79 8.76
C THR A 4 -3.71 -25.61 8.42
N ILE A 5 -3.91 -24.70 9.37
CA ILE A 5 -4.59 -23.44 9.08
C ILE A 5 -3.71 -22.76 8.05
N GLN A 6 -4.19 -22.73 6.82
CA GLN A 6 -3.48 -22.21 5.68
C GLN A 6 -3.17 -20.73 5.93
N ASN A 7 -1.90 -20.42 6.17
CA ASN A 7 -1.48 -19.07 6.48
C ASN A 7 -1.36 -18.29 5.17
N TRP A 8 -2.38 -17.49 4.85
CA TRP A 8 -2.44 -16.70 3.62
C TRP A 8 -1.18 -15.87 3.38
N ARG A 9 -0.47 -15.47 4.44
CA ARG A 9 0.77 -14.69 4.35
C ARG A 9 1.91 -15.50 3.75
N THR A 10 2.05 -16.74 4.19
CA THR A 10 3.04 -17.68 3.66
C THR A 10 2.71 -18.01 2.21
N ASP A 11 1.45 -18.36 1.92
CA ASP A 11 0.98 -18.65 0.56
C ASP A 11 1.24 -17.46 -0.39
N PHE A 12 0.96 -16.24 0.08
CA PHE A 12 1.21 -15.01 -0.67
C PHE A 12 2.69 -14.81 -1.00
N MET A 13 3.59 -14.96 -0.02
CA MET A 13 5.02 -14.79 -0.27
C MET A 13 5.56 -15.87 -1.22
N GLN A 14 5.09 -17.12 -1.06
CA GLN A 14 5.47 -18.23 -1.92
C GLN A 14 4.96 -18.07 -3.36
N ALA A 15 3.84 -17.37 -3.57
CA ALA A 15 3.34 -17.06 -4.90
C ALA A 15 4.21 -16.02 -5.65
N HIS A 16 5.02 -15.24 -4.93
CA HIS A 16 5.87 -14.19 -5.49
C HIS A 16 7.37 -14.38 -5.16
N PRO A 17 7.99 -15.50 -5.60
CA PRO A 17 9.37 -15.84 -5.23
C PRO A 17 10.41 -14.88 -5.81
N ARG A 18 10.05 -14.02 -6.78
CA ARG A 18 10.92 -12.95 -7.28
C ARG A 18 11.02 -11.75 -6.33
N LEU A 19 10.08 -11.61 -5.40
CA LEU A 19 9.95 -10.43 -4.52
C LEU A 19 10.24 -10.77 -3.05
N PHE A 20 10.22 -12.05 -2.69
CA PHE A 20 10.44 -12.56 -1.35
C PHE A 20 11.50 -13.66 -1.35
N GLU A 21 12.45 -13.56 -0.43
CA GLU A 21 13.37 -14.65 -0.08
C GLU A 21 12.79 -15.40 1.13
N VAL A 22 11.85 -16.30 0.87
CA VAL A 22 11.08 -16.99 1.92
C VAL A 22 11.96 -17.91 2.76
N MET A 23 11.88 -17.77 4.08
CA MET A 23 12.49 -18.69 5.03
C MET A 23 11.54 -19.85 5.30
N ASP A 24 11.84 -21.05 4.76
CA ASP A 24 10.93 -22.20 4.82
C ASP A 24 10.65 -22.67 6.27
N ASP A 25 11.65 -22.63 7.14
CA ASP A 25 11.52 -23.11 8.53
C ASP A 25 10.81 -22.13 9.46
N GLU A 26 10.95 -20.82 9.22
CA GLU A 26 10.37 -19.73 10.02
C GLU A 26 9.78 -18.63 9.11
N PRO A 27 8.67 -18.89 8.39
CA PRO A 27 8.14 -17.96 7.40
C PRO A 27 7.81 -16.58 7.95
N GLU A 28 7.38 -16.47 9.21
CA GLU A 28 7.08 -15.21 9.90
C GLU A 28 8.28 -14.29 10.10
N ARG A 29 9.51 -14.82 9.99
CA ARG A 29 10.76 -14.05 10.07
C ARG A 29 11.29 -13.62 8.70
N THR A 30 10.62 -14.04 7.62
CA THR A 30 10.93 -13.61 6.26
C THR A 30 10.83 -12.09 6.15
N PRO A 31 11.85 -11.38 5.65
CA PRO A 31 11.75 -9.96 5.31
C PRO A 31 10.56 -9.71 4.39
N GLY A 32 9.75 -8.70 4.71
CA GLY A 32 8.51 -8.44 3.99
C GLY A 32 7.30 -9.30 4.42
N TYR A 33 7.39 -10.10 5.49
CA TYR A 33 6.23 -10.80 6.04
C TYR A 33 5.07 -9.82 6.29
N PRO A 34 3.85 -10.06 5.76
CA PRO A 34 2.74 -9.12 5.89
C PRO A 34 2.24 -8.94 7.34
N HIS A 35 2.59 -7.83 7.96
CA HIS A 35 2.08 -7.38 9.26
C HIS A 35 0.85 -6.48 9.10
N CYS A 36 -0.14 -6.99 8.37
CA CYS A 36 -1.42 -6.33 8.13
C CYS A 36 -2.57 -7.36 8.08
N GLY A 37 -3.81 -6.88 8.09
CA GLY A 37 -4.99 -7.74 7.99
C GLY A 37 -5.26 -8.30 6.58
N ILE A 38 -5.95 -9.44 6.54
CA ILE A 38 -6.29 -10.22 5.33
C ILE A 38 -7.07 -9.39 4.28
N GLY A 39 -7.85 -8.40 4.70
CA GLY A 39 -8.60 -7.54 3.79
C GLY A 39 -7.73 -6.75 2.81
N TRP A 40 -6.43 -6.62 3.08
CA TRP A 40 -5.47 -6.00 2.17
C TRP A 40 -4.72 -6.98 1.27
N ARG A 41 -4.99 -8.29 1.35
CA ARG A 41 -4.32 -9.29 0.50
C ARG A 41 -4.43 -8.95 -0.98
N ASP A 42 -5.63 -8.65 -1.49
CA ASP A 42 -5.83 -8.29 -2.90
C ASP A 42 -5.01 -7.06 -3.32
N ILE A 43 -4.80 -6.10 -2.40
CA ILE A 43 -3.94 -4.94 -2.66
C ILE A 43 -2.49 -5.38 -2.84
N LEU A 44 -2.01 -6.29 -1.99
CA LEU A 44 -0.65 -6.84 -2.07
C LEU A 44 -0.43 -7.69 -3.31
N GLU A 45 -1.40 -8.52 -3.71
CA GLU A 45 -1.33 -9.35 -4.92
C GLU A 45 -1.22 -8.46 -6.18
N ARG A 46 -2.02 -7.39 -6.25
CA ARG A 46 -1.93 -6.40 -7.34
C ARG A 46 -0.61 -5.64 -7.33
N LEU A 47 -0.12 -5.26 -6.15
CA LEU A 47 1.18 -4.62 -5.99
C LEU A 47 2.30 -5.51 -6.54
N CYS A 48 2.33 -6.79 -6.13
CA CYS A 48 3.35 -7.74 -6.56
C CYS A 48 3.31 -7.94 -8.07
N THR A 49 2.12 -8.12 -8.64
CA THR A 49 1.93 -8.22 -10.10
C THR A 49 2.51 -6.99 -10.82
N ARG A 50 2.22 -5.77 -10.33
CA ARG A 50 2.76 -4.53 -10.92
C ARG A 50 4.28 -4.44 -10.83
N ILE A 51 4.85 -4.83 -9.69
CA ILE A 51 6.30 -4.83 -9.49
C ILE A 51 6.95 -5.85 -10.42
N GLU A 52 6.46 -7.09 -10.47
CA GLU A 52 7.01 -8.14 -11.33
C GLU A 52 7.02 -7.76 -12.82
N HIS A 53 5.99 -7.04 -13.27
CA HIS A 53 5.93 -6.47 -14.63
C HIS A 53 6.83 -5.24 -14.84
N ALA A 54 7.17 -4.52 -13.78
CA ALA A 54 8.05 -3.36 -13.83
C ALA A 54 9.53 -3.72 -13.83
N LEU A 55 9.91 -4.86 -13.22
CA LEU A 55 11.29 -5.30 -13.12
C LEU A 55 11.83 -5.76 -14.49
N ALA A 56 12.91 -5.13 -14.92
CA ALA A 56 13.70 -5.50 -16.08
C ALA A 56 14.80 -6.52 -15.72
N ASP A 57 15.46 -7.08 -16.73
CA ASP A 57 16.60 -7.98 -16.51
C ASP A 57 17.74 -7.25 -15.77
N GLY A 58 18.27 -7.91 -14.73
CA GLY A 58 19.31 -7.36 -13.87
C GLY A 58 18.82 -6.51 -12.70
N ASP A 59 17.53 -6.16 -12.65
CA ASP A 59 16.94 -5.55 -11.47
C ASP A 59 16.94 -6.52 -10.29
N ARG A 60 17.25 -5.99 -9.10
CA ARG A 60 17.11 -6.72 -7.83
C ARG A 60 16.11 -6.00 -6.95
N PHE A 61 15.15 -6.74 -6.44
CA PHE A 61 14.11 -6.25 -5.55
C PHE A 61 13.80 -7.32 -4.51
N ALA A 62 13.73 -6.93 -3.24
CA ALA A 62 13.22 -7.77 -2.16
C ALA A 62 12.44 -6.90 -1.17
N PHE A 63 11.26 -7.35 -0.75
CA PHE A 63 10.53 -6.66 0.32
C PHE A 63 11.31 -6.74 1.64
N VAL A 64 11.32 -5.63 2.38
CA VAL A 64 11.91 -5.54 3.71
C VAL A 64 10.82 -5.43 4.77
N CYS A 65 9.83 -4.58 4.53
CA CYS A 65 8.71 -4.39 5.44
C CYS A 65 7.39 -4.25 4.67
N VAL A 66 6.38 -4.97 5.15
CA VAL A 66 4.98 -4.84 4.74
C VAL A 66 4.18 -4.71 6.03
N GLU A 67 3.87 -3.50 6.45
CA GLU A 67 3.24 -3.22 7.75
C GLU A 67 1.99 -2.35 7.61
N GLN A 68 1.05 -2.52 8.55
CA GLN A 68 0.03 -1.52 8.78
C GLN A 68 0.60 -0.39 9.64
N LYS A 69 0.38 0.86 9.22
CA LYS A 69 0.76 2.04 9.98
C LYS A 69 -0.24 3.17 9.75
N PHE A 70 -0.79 3.73 10.83
CA PHE A 70 -1.74 4.85 10.80
C PHE A 70 -2.99 4.65 9.91
N GLY A 71 -3.43 3.42 9.74
CA GLY A 71 -4.58 3.07 8.89
C GLY A 71 -4.23 2.77 7.44
N THR A 72 -2.96 2.83 7.05
CA THR A 72 -2.51 2.54 5.69
C THR A 72 -1.47 1.42 5.69
N LEU A 73 -1.22 0.83 4.52
CA LEU A 73 -0.03 0.06 4.26
C LEU A 73 1.18 0.99 4.29
N ARG A 74 2.30 0.42 4.72
CA ARG A 74 3.62 1.00 4.55
C ARG A 74 4.56 -0.08 4.07
N LEU A 75 5.24 0.22 2.97
CA LEU A 75 6.03 -0.74 2.22
C LEU A 75 7.47 -0.23 2.12
N SER A 76 8.44 -1.10 2.41
CA SER A 76 9.85 -0.84 2.10
C SER A 76 10.47 -2.05 1.43
N TRP A 77 11.46 -1.77 0.60
CA TRP A 77 12.17 -2.77 -0.18
C TRP A 77 13.66 -2.44 -0.23
N ALA A 78 14.46 -3.44 -0.57
CA ALA A 78 15.89 -3.33 -0.78
C ALA A 78 16.25 -3.88 -2.16
N GLY A 79 17.37 -3.40 -2.72
CA GLY A 79 17.87 -3.86 -4.00
C GLY A 79 18.40 -2.73 -4.86
N THR A 80 18.44 -2.95 -6.16
CA THR A 80 18.96 -2.00 -7.14
C THR A 80 18.10 -2.12 -8.39
N LEU A 81 17.51 -0.99 -8.79
CA LEU A 81 16.63 -0.90 -9.94
C LEU A 81 17.18 0.11 -10.93
N TRP A 82 16.98 -0.14 -12.22
CA TRP A 82 17.09 0.89 -13.24
C TRP A 82 16.08 2.01 -13.00
N ASP A 83 16.37 3.23 -13.48
CA ASP A 83 15.53 4.41 -13.21
C ASP A 83 14.07 4.21 -13.64
N GLU A 84 13.84 3.58 -14.79
CA GLU A 84 12.48 3.30 -15.28
C GLU A 84 11.74 2.30 -14.39
N SER A 85 12.39 1.19 -14.03
CA SER A 85 11.84 0.18 -13.11
C SER A 85 11.56 0.79 -11.74
N ASN A 86 12.48 1.61 -11.23
CA ASN A 86 12.33 2.30 -9.96
C ASN A 86 11.11 3.23 -9.95
N ALA A 87 10.90 4.01 -11.02
CA ALA A 87 9.74 4.89 -11.15
C ALA A 87 8.42 4.08 -11.17
N ARG A 88 8.37 2.97 -11.90
CA ARG A 88 7.19 2.09 -11.98
C ARG A 88 6.92 1.37 -10.65
N VAL A 89 7.95 0.91 -9.96
CA VAL A 89 7.85 0.30 -8.61
C VAL A 89 7.37 1.32 -7.59
N ALA A 90 7.92 2.54 -7.59
CA ALA A 90 7.47 3.62 -6.72
C ALA A 90 5.99 3.97 -6.96
N GLN A 91 5.56 4.01 -8.22
CA GLN A 91 4.16 4.21 -8.57
C GLN A 91 3.26 3.06 -8.08
N ALA A 92 3.70 1.81 -8.23
CA ALA A 92 2.96 0.64 -7.74
C ALA A 92 2.77 0.67 -6.22
N ILE A 93 3.82 1.01 -5.48
CA ILE A 93 3.78 1.20 -4.02
C ILE A 93 2.82 2.31 -3.64
N ALA A 94 2.91 3.49 -4.28
CA ALA A 94 2.02 4.61 -3.99
C ALA A 94 0.54 4.26 -4.22
N LEU A 95 0.22 3.50 -5.27
CA LEU A 95 -1.14 3.01 -5.52
C LEU A 95 -1.61 2.04 -4.42
N ALA A 96 -0.75 1.13 -3.97
CA ALA A 96 -1.09 0.19 -2.90
C ALA A 96 -1.34 0.89 -1.56
N GLU A 97 -0.49 1.86 -1.19
CA GLU A 97 -0.67 2.68 0.01
C GLU A 97 -1.97 3.49 -0.08
N ALA A 98 -2.24 4.15 -1.21
CA ALA A 98 -3.47 4.91 -1.39
C ALA A 98 -4.74 4.02 -1.37
N ARG A 99 -4.69 2.84 -2.00
CA ARG A 99 -5.79 1.86 -1.97
C ARG A 99 -6.06 1.37 -0.55
N SER A 100 -5.01 1.15 0.25
CA SER A 100 -5.16 0.69 1.62
C SER A 100 -5.88 1.71 2.52
N ALA A 101 -5.68 3.01 2.28
CA ALA A 101 -6.30 4.10 3.04
C ALA A 101 -7.82 4.16 2.90
N CYS A 102 -8.37 3.58 1.82
CA CYS A 102 -9.81 3.48 1.57
C CYS A 102 -10.33 2.02 1.56
N THR A 103 -9.54 1.05 2.03
CA THR A 103 -9.92 -0.38 2.09
C THR A 103 -9.97 -0.88 3.52
N CYS A 104 -11.05 -1.54 3.90
CA CYS A 104 -11.14 -2.23 5.17
C CYS A 104 -10.06 -3.31 5.29
N GLU A 105 -9.13 -3.17 6.23
CA GLU A 105 -8.07 -4.17 6.43
C GLU A 105 -8.59 -5.54 6.92
N LYS A 106 -9.85 -5.64 7.37
CA LYS A 106 -10.44 -6.91 7.79
C LYS A 106 -11.07 -7.70 6.64
N CYS A 107 -11.94 -7.05 5.87
CA CYS A 107 -12.76 -7.73 4.86
C CYS A 107 -12.46 -7.33 3.40
N GLY A 108 -11.70 -6.25 3.17
CA GLY A 108 -11.38 -5.78 1.82
C GLY A 108 -12.43 -4.86 1.18
N GLU A 109 -13.58 -4.68 1.83
CA GLU A 109 -14.61 -3.72 1.40
C GLU A 109 -14.14 -2.27 1.50
N GLU A 110 -14.89 -1.36 0.88
CA GLU A 110 -14.60 0.07 1.00
C GLU A 110 -14.67 0.51 2.47
N GLY A 111 -13.64 1.26 2.87
CA GLY A 111 -13.46 1.69 4.24
C GLY A 111 -12.97 3.12 4.33
N ARG A 112 -13.00 3.65 5.53
CA ARG A 112 -12.44 4.96 5.88
C ARG A 112 -11.65 4.85 7.16
N LEU A 113 -10.95 5.92 7.53
CA LEU A 113 -10.12 5.92 8.72
C LEU A 113 -10.97 5.94 10.01
N TYR A 114 -10.73 4.97 10.88
CA TYR A 114 -11.29 4.88 12.22
C TYR A 114 -10.19 4.96 13.26
N ARG A 115 -10.55 5.40 14.47
CA ARG A 115 -9.69 5.37 15.64
C ARG A 115 -10.37 4.67 16.80
N HIS A 116 -9.68 3.69 17.38
CA HIS A 116 -10.14 2.95 18.55
C HIS A 116 -8.96 2.69 19.47
N ASP A 117 -9.09 3.05 20.74
CA ASP A 117 -8.07 2.86 21.77
C ASP A 117 -6.68 3.36 21.37
N GLY A 118 -6.63 4.51 20.69
CA GLY A 118 -5.39 5.13 20.21
C GLY A 118 -4.82 4.53 18.92
N VAL A 119 -5.38 3.42 18.43
CA VAL A 119 -4.98 2.75 17.18
C VAL A 119 -5.79 3.29 16.01
N TRP A 120 -5.08 3.60 14.93
CA TRP A 120 -5.66 4.04 13.67
C TRP A 120 -5.80 2.85 12.72
N MET A 121 -6.98 2.70 12.12
CA MET A 121 -7.25 1.57 11.24
C MET A 121 -8.31 1.92 10.19
N THR A 122 -8.10 1.48 8.96
CA THR A 122 -9.11 1.62 7.91
C THR A 122 -10.09 0.46 7.99
N ARG A 123 -11.38 0.79 8.13
CA ARG A 123 -12.47 -0.17 8.30
C ARG A 123 -13.69 0.24 7.49
N CYS A 124 -14.48 -0.73 7.05
CA CYS A 124 -15.83 -0.50 6.59
C CYS A 124 -16.75 -0.23 7.80
N PRO A 125 -17.94 0.34 7.62
CA PRO A 125 -18.89 0.58 8.71
C PRO A 125 -19.28 -0.67 9.49
N ALA A 126 -19.33 -1.85 8.85
CA ALA A 126 -19.69 -3.11 9.49
C ALA A 126 -18.59 -3.62 10.45
N ASP A 127 -17.32 -3.39 10.10
CA ASP A 127 -16.15 -3.79 10.89
C ASP A 127 -15.61 -2.67 11.79
N ALA A 128 -16.25 -1.51 11.74
CA ALA A 128 -15.85 -0.34 12.50
C ALA A 128 -15.94 -0.65 14.01
N LYS A 129 -14.78 -0.66 14.65
CA LYS A 129 -14.67 -0.48 16.09
C LYS A 129 -14.17 0.95 16.32
N GLY A 130 -14.84 1.72 17.17
CA GLY A 130 -14.47 3.11 17.48
C GLY A 130 -15.12 4.17 16.60
N GLY A 131 -14.68 5.41 16.79
CA GLY A 131 -15.22 6.58 16.09
C GLY A 131 -14.60 6.73 14.70
N SER A 132 -15.39 7.13 13.71
CA SER A 132 -14.84 7.58 12.43
C SER A 132 -14.04 8.84 12.65
N VAL A 133 -12.83 8.88 12.09
CA VAL A 133 -12.04 10.10 12.07
C VAL A 133 -12.66 11.01 11.00
N ARG A 134 -13.00 12.25 11.38
CA ARG A 134 -13.29 13.28 10.38
C ARG A 134 -11.97 13.71 9.76
N ILE A 135 -11.76 13.30 8.53
CA ILE A 135 -10.81 13.93 7.63
C ILE A 135 -11.65 14.93 6.82
N GLU A 136 -11.14 16.14 6.60
CA GLU A 136 -11.85 17.12 5.76
C GLU A 136 -12.14 16.48 4.39
N ALA A 137 -13.36 16.66 3.89
CA ALA A 137 -13.80 16.03 2.66
C ALA A 137 -12.81 16.36 1.52
N GLY A 138 -12.33 15.33 0.83
CA GLY A 138 -11.25 15.46 -0.15
C GLY A 138 -9.91 14.98 0.39
N LEU A 139 -9.55 15.27 1.65
CA LEU A 139 -8.22 14.97 2.21
C LEU A 139 -7.93 13.47 2.40
N GLU A 140 -8.97 12.64 2.28
CA GLU A 140 -9.00 11.21 2.59
C GLU A 140 -8.15 10.34 1.65
N SER A 141 -7.71 10.87 0.51
CA SER A 141 -7.04 10.10 -0.56
C SER A 141 -6.01 10.89 -1.36
N PHE A 142 -5.48 11.99 -0.80
CA PHE A 142 -4.39 12.70 -1.47
C PHE A 142 -3.07 11.99 -1.26
N HIS A 143 -2.37 11.77 -2.36
CA HIS A 143 -0.96 11.49 -2.36
C HIS A 143 -0.24 12.80 -2.73
N VAL A 144 0.46 13.39 -1.78
CA VAL A 144 1.24 14.61 -1.99
C VAL A 144 2.54 14.22 -2.66
N ILE A 145 2.67 14.51 -3.96
CA ILE A 145 3.92 14.28 -4.69
C ILE A 145 4.75 15.56 -4.59
N ARG A 146 5.92 15.44 -3.97
CA ARG A 146 6.92 16.50 -3.97
C ARG A 146 7.66 16.48 -5.31
N VAL A 147 7.48 17.51 -6.13
CA VAL A 147 8.29 17.72 -7.34
C VAL A 147 9.32 18.83 -7.07
N THR A 148 10.50 18.66 -7.63
CA THR A 148 11.72 19.45 -7.47
C THR A 148 11.52 20.96 -7.66
N GLU A 149 12.34 21.74 -6.94
CA GLU A 149 12.44 23.21 -7.05
C GLU A 149 12.60 23.66 -8.51
N LEU A 150 11.60 24.38 -9.01
CA LEU A 150 11.73 25.20 -10.22
C LEU A 150 12.01 26.62 -9.76
N ARG A 151 13.26 27.07 -9.85
CA ARG A 151 13.69 28.48 -9.65
C ARG A 151 12.96 29.15 -8.47
N ASP A 152 13.21 28.68 -7.25
CA ASP A 152 12.67 29.20 -5.98
C ASP A 152 11.17 28.95 -5.70
N MET A 153 10.46 28.18 -6.53
CA MET A 153 9.09 27.71 -6.23
C MET A 153 9.07 26.21 -5.87
N ARG A 154 8.49 25.90 -4.71
CA ARG A 154 8.06 24.55 -4.35
C ARG A 154 6.69 24.31 -4.96
N VAL A 155 6.62 23.52 -6.03
CA VAL A 155 5.34 23.13 -6.62
C VAL A 155 4.92 21.79 -6.02
N PHE A 156 3.80 21.79 -5.31
CA PHE A 156 3.15 20.58 -4.83
C PHE A 156 2.11 20.16 -5.85
N PHE A 157 2.23 18.95 -6.38
CA PHE A 157 1.13 18.33 -7.12
C PHE A 157 0.41 17.38 -6.19
N CYS A 158 -0.83 17.74 -5.88
CA CYS A 158 -1.76 16.88 -5.14
C CYS A 158 -2.45 15.97 -6.15
N ARG A 159 -2.24 14.66 -6.03
CA ARG A 159 -3.02 13.68 -6.79
C ARG A 159 -4.05 13.05 -5.89
N ARG A 160 -5.28 12.89 -6.38
CA ARG A 160 -6.32 12.11 -5.69
C ARG A 160 -6.31 10.70 -6.24
N TYR A 161 -6.32 9.72 -5.34
CA TYR A 161 -6.52 8.33 -5.73
C TYR A 161 -7.99 8.05 -6.06
N ASP A 162 -8.22 7.36 -7.17
CA ASP A 162 -9.52 6.87 -7.59
C ASP A 162 -9.56 5.35 -7.45
N ARG A 163 -10.34 4.86 -6.47
CA ARG A 163 -10.47 3.43 -6.14
C ARG A 163 -11.07 2.61 -7.28
N ALA A 164 -11.98 3.19 -8.05
CA ALA A 164 -12.76 2.48 -9.07
C ALA A 164 -11.88 2.09 -10.24
N VAL A 165 -10.98 2.99 -10.66
CA VAL A 165 -10.00 2.73 -11.73
C VAL A 165 -8.61 2.34 -11.22
N ASP A 166 -8.41 2.35 -9.89
CA ASP A 166 -7.14 2.05 -9.22
C ASP A 166 -5.97 2.89 -9.78
N ALA A 167 -6.20 4.19 -9.89
CA ALA A 167 -5.27 5.14 -10.50
C ALA A 167 -5.26 6.49 -9.75
N PHE A 168 -4.19 7.25 -9.93
CA PHE A 168 -4.13 8.64 -9.50
C PHE A 168 -4.71 9.56 -10.57
N VAL A 169 -5.52 10.52 -10.14
CA VAL A 169 -6.05 11.61 -10.95
C VAL A 169 -5.39 12.90 -10.49
N ASP A 170 -4.80 13.64 -11.43
CA ASP A 170 -4.24 14.96 -11.15
C ASP A 170 -5.37 15.94 -10.80
N ILE A 171 -5.21 16.66 -9.70
CA ILE A 171 -6.13 17.74 -9.33
C ILE A 171 -5.51 19.06 -9.80
N PRO A 172 -6.20 19.84 -10.65
CA PRO A 172 -5.71 21.16 -11.02
C PRO A 172 -5.58 22.06 -9.77
N PRO A 173 -4.62 22.99 -9.74
CA PRO A 173 -4.28 23.77 -8.55
C PRO A 173 -5.45 24.55 -7.93
N ASP A 174 -6.48 24.87 -8.71
CA ASP A 174 -7.68 25.59 -8.29
C ASP A 174 -8.65 24.72 -7.44
N GLY A 175 -8.37 23.42 -7.28
CA GLY A 175 -9.21 22.45 -6.55
C GLY A 175 -8.94 22.31 -5.05
N LEU A 176 -8.13 23.18 -4.44
CA LEU A 176 -7.78 23.16 -3.01
C LEU A 176 -8.53 24.21 -2.19
N GLU A 177 -9.49 24.93 -2.79
CA GLU A 177 -10.38 25.85 -2.07
C GLU A 177 -11.65 25.12 -1.63
N GLY A 178 -11.69 24.67 -0.37
CA GLY A 178 -12.86 24.06 0.26
C GLY A 178 -12.71 23.98 1.77
#